data_AF-A0A3M2B1P1-F1
#
_entry.id   AF-A0A3M2B1P1-F1
#
_cell.length_a   1.000
_cell.length_b   1.000
_cell.length_c   1.000
_cell.angle_alpha   90.00
_cell.angle_beta   90.00
_cell.angle_gamma   90.00
#
_symmetry.space_group_name_H-M   'P 1'
#
loop_
_entity.id
_entity.type
_entity.pdbx_description
1 polymer ?
#
loop_
_entity_poly.entity_id
_entity_poly.type
_entity_poly.pdbx_seq_one_letter_code
_entity_poly.pdbx_strand_id
1 'polypeptide(L)'
;MVVSDLYLLWQKYMDGSLPLEYGSNYFYYSILSFVPRSLWAEKPLTSFETRWTVNLYGSLLDEYGTVNVHTFTPWGEGLVQFGWLGGVINLFLYGVILNLAMCFFNWRPHACLVYFFYTILAATFIRTSVQALFFTTVLYVLGVWLYERWFLTVREGRLAPCASL
;
A
#
# COMPACT_ATOMS: atom_id res chain seq x y z
N MET A 1 -12.54 17.07 2.40
CA MET A 1 -11.20 16.81 1.84
C MET A 1 -11.22 15.57 0.94
N VAL A 2 -11.35 14.34 1.45
CA VAL A 2 -11.34 13.14 0.57
C VAL A 2 -12.40 13.17 -0.57
N VAL A 3 -13.62 13.60 -0.27
CA VAL A 3 -14.72 13.67 -1.27
C VAL A 3 -14.50 14.81 -2.29
N SER A 4 -13.93 15.94 -1.86
CA SER A 4 -13.63 17.07 -2.76
C SER A 4 -12.51 16.72 -3.74
N ASP A 5 -11.51 15.98 -3.27
CA ASP A 5 -10.34 15.62 -4.07
C ASP A 5 -10.71 14.55 -5.11
N LEU A 6 -11.60 13.62 -4.74
CA LEU A 6 -12.20 12.67 -5.69
C LEU A 6 -13.07 13.38 -6.73
N TYR A 7 -13.88 14.35 -6.33
CA TYR A 7 -14.70 15.13 -7.26
C TYR A 7 -13.84 15.89 -8.27
N LEU A 8 -12.75 16.51 -7.81
CA LEU A 8 -11.79 17.20 -8.67
C LEU A 8 -11.15 16.25 -9.69
N LEU A 9 -10.71 15.06 -9.24
CA LEU A 9 -10.17 14.03 -10.13
C LEU A 9 -11.21 13.56 -11.15
N TRP A 10 -12.46 13.35 -10.71
CA TRP A 10 -13.56 12.94 -11.58
C TRP A 10 -13.86 14.00 -12.63
N GLN A 11 -13.90 15.27 -12.24
CA GLN A 11 -14.10 16.38 -13.17
C GLN A 11 -12.99 16.42 -14.23
N LYS A 12 -11.71 16.35 -13.83
CA LYS A 12 -10.59 16.30 -14.78
C LYS A 12 -10.64 15.11 -15.72
N TYR A 13 -11.09 13.96 -15.23
CA TYR A 13 -11.32 12.77 -16.06
C TYR A 13 -12.40 13.01 -17.11
N MET A 14 -13.54 13.57 -16.70
CA MET A 14 -14.65 13.89 -17.61
C MET A 14 -14.26 14.96 -18.64
N ASP A 15 -13.43 15.92 -18.25
CA ASP A 15 -12.90 16.98 -19.13
C ASP A 15 -11.81 16.46 -20.10
N GLY A 16 -11.41 15.19 -20.00
CA GLY A 16 -10.34 14.60 -20.82
C GLY A 16 -8.95 15.15 -20.52
N SER A 17 -8.79 15.91 -19.44
CA SER A 17 -7.54 16.55 -19.03
C SER A 17 -6.72 15.70 -18.04
N LEU A 18 -7.25 14.56 -17.61
CA LEU A 18 -6.56 13.64 -16.70
C LEU A 18 -5.57 12.74 -17.47
N PRO A 19 -4.25 12.88 -17.26
CA PRO A 19 -3.28 11.98 -17.86
C PRO A 19 -3.35 10.62 -17.18
N LEU A 20 -3.86 9.62 -17.89
CA LEU A 20 -3.93 8.26 -17.38
C LEU A 20 -2.54 7.64 -17.27
N GLU A 21 -2.31 6.93 -16.17
CA GLU A 21 -1.00 6.37 -15.84
C GLU A 21 -0.80 4.91 -16.26
N TYR A 22 -1.88 4.24 -16.71
CA TYR A 22 -1.88 2.89 -17.27
C TYR A 22 -1.10 1.84 -16.46
N GLY A 23 -1.16 1.92 -15.13
CA GLY A 23 -0.49 0.98 -14.23
C GLY A 23 0.98 1.31 -13.94
N SER A 24 1.50 2.43 -14.42
CA SER A 24 2.87 2.86 -14.11
C SER A 24 3.09 2.98 -12.60
N ASN A 25 2.07 3.36 -11.83
CA ASN A 25 2.16 3.39 -10.36
C ASN A 25 2.54 2.02 -9.77
N TYR A 26 1.95 0.95 -10.30
CA TYR A 26 2.18 -0.41 -9.80
C TYR A 26 3.49 -1.03 -10.28
N PHE A 27 3.90 -0.77 -11.52
CA PHE A 27 5.07 -1.43 -12.10
C PHE A 27 6.34 -0.58 -12.07
N TYR A 28 6.25 0.70 -12.43
CA TYR A 28 7.42 1.57 -12.55
C TYR A 28 7.78 2.20 -11.21
N TYR A 29 6.85 2.91 -10.58
CA TYR A 29 7.12 3.67 -9.36
C TYR A 29 7.32 2.77 -8.13
N SER A 30 6.67 1.60 -8.10
CA SER A 30 6.94 0.54 -7.13
C SER A 30 8.40 0.09 -7.11
N ILE A 31 8.98 -0.21 -8.27
CA ILE A 31 10.37 -0.69 -8.36
C ILE A 31 11.32 0.44 -7.96
N LEU A 32 11.05 1.65 -8.45
CA LEU A 32 11.85 2.82 -8.10
C LEU A 32 11.89 3.07 -6.60
N SER A 33 10.81 2.77 -5.86
CA SER A 33 10.73 2.98 -4.41
C SER A 33 11.83 2.26 -3.62
N PHE A 34 12.37 1.15 -4.12
CA PHE A 34 13.47 0.42 -3.47
C PHE A 34 14.83 1.12 -3.56
N VAL A 35 15.00 2.05 -4.50
CA VAL A 35 16.24 2.84 -4.62
C VAL A 35 16.19 4.01 -3.63
N PRO A 36 17.08 4.05 -2.62
CA PRO A 36 17.11 5.14 -1.65
C PRO A 36 17.61 6.44 -2.30
N ARG A 37 17.10 7.58 -1.80
CA ARG A 37 17.50 8.91 -2.29
C ARG A 37 18.96 9.26 -2.03
N SER A 38 19.63 8.55 -1.12
CA SER A 38 21.08 8.69 -0.93
C SER A 38 21.88 8.23 -2.16
N LEU A 39 21.38 7.26 -2.92
CA LEU A 39 22.00 6.78 -4.15
C LEU A 39 21.53 7.54 -5.40
N TRP A 40 20.29 8.05 -5.37
CA TRP A 40 19.74 8.86 -6.45
C TRP A 40 18.89 10.01 -5.88
N ALA A 41 19.52 11.17 -5.68
CA ALA A 41 18.89 12.33 -5.06
C ALA A 41 17.74 12.90 -5.91
N GLU A 42 17.94 12.97 -7.23
CA GLU A 42 17.00 13.51 -8.22
C GLU A 42 15.91 12.52 -8.66
N LYS A 43 15.69 11.45 -7.89
CA LYS A 43 14.70 10.43 -8.19
C LYS A 43 13.28 11.06 -8.19
N PRO A 44 12.42 10.71 -9.17
CA PRO A 44 11.04 11.19 -9.18
C PRO A 44 10.29 10.77 -7.93
N LEU A 45 9.29 11.56 -7.55
CA LEU A 45 8.36 11.19 -6.47
C LEU A 45 7.69 9.86 -6.83
N THR A 46 7.80 8.85 -5.97
CA THR A 46 7.23 7.51 -6.21
C THR A 46 5.93 7.26 -5.46
N SER A 47 5.64 7.99 -4.39
CA SER A 47 4.36 7.89 -3.69
C SER A 47 3.25 8.49 -4.56
N PHE A 48 2.16 7.73 -4.70
CA PHE A 48 0.99 8.14 -5.45
C PHE A 48 0.41 9.47 -4.92
N GLU A 49 0.23 9.55 -3.61
CA GLU A 49 -0.39 10.69 -2.92
C GLU A 49 0.41 11.97 -3.13
N THR A 50 1.74 11.90 -2.98
CA THR A 50 2.62 13.05 -3.19
C THR A 50 2.64 13.51 -4.65
N ARG A 51 2.71 12.59 -5.62
CA ARG A 51 2.67 12.93 -7.05
C ARG A 51 1.37 13.59 -7.45
N TRP A 52 0.24 13.02 -7.03
CA TRP A 52 -1.07 13.53 -7.42
C TRP A 52 -1.45 14.80 -6.69
N THR A 53 -0.93 15.02 -5.49
CA THR A 53 -1.02 16.32 -4.83
C THR A 53 -0.33 17.39 -5.69
N VAL A 54 0.91 17.16 -6.13
CA VAL A 54 1.64 18.12 -6.99
C VAL A 54 0.95 18.30 -8.34
N ASN A 55 0.46 17.23 -8.96
CA ASN A 55 -0.21 17.33 -10.26
C ASN A 55 -1.55 18.09 -10.21
N LEU A 56 -2.28 18.02 -9.08
CA LEU A 56 -3.57 18.69 -8.94
C LEU A 56 -3.44 20.12 -8.42
N TYR A 57 -2.58 20.34 -7.42
CA TYR A 57 -2.47 21.61 -6.70
C TYR A 57 -1.21 22.41 -7.05
N GLY A 58 -0.28 21.84 -7.83
CA GLY A 58 0.96 22.49 -8.27
C GLY A 58 2.05 22.56 -7.20
N SER A 59 1.75 22.23 -5.94
CA SER A 59 2.67 22.31 -4.81
C SER A 59 2.32 21.26 -3.75
N LEU A 60 3.32 20.88 -2.95
CA LEU A 60 3.12 20.12 -1.70
C LEU A 60 2.90 21.05 -0.50
N LEU A 61 3.13 22.34 -0.66
CA LEU A 61 3.00 23.35 0.38
C LEU A 61 1.62 24.00 0.28
N ASP A 62 0.92 24.05 1.40
CA ASP A 62 -0.30 24.82 1.58
C ASP A 62 0.00 26.33 1.61
N GLU A 63 -1.04 27.18 1.62
CA GLU A 63 -0.92 28.64 1.69
C GLU A 63 -0.06 29.15 2.87
N TYR A 64 0.03 28.34 3.94
CA TYR A 64 0.81 28.62 5.15
C TYR A 64 2.24 28.05 5.13
N GLY A 65 2.69 27.48 4.01
CA GLY A 65 4.02 26.88 3.89
C GLY A 65 4.17 25.53 4.60
N THR A 66 3.07 24.89 5.01
CA THR A 66 3.05 23.57 5.62
C THR A 66 2.93 22.48 4.54
N VAL A 67 3.63 21.35 4.72
CA VAL A 67 3.49 20.22 3.80
C VAL A 67 2.13 19.57 4.00
N ASN A 68 1.27 19.67 2.98
CA ASN A 68 -0.07 19.10 2.98
C ASN A 68 -0.21 18.10 1.82
N VAL A 69 -0.16 16.80 2.13
CA VAL A 69 -0.30 15.72 1.14
C VAL A 69 -1.76 15.26 1.13
N HIS A 70 -2.41 15.39 -0.02
CA HIS A 70 -3.77 14.93 -0.22
C HIS A 70 -3.79 13.41 -0.41
N THR A 71 -4.66 12.75 0.35
CA THR A 71 -4.81 11.29 0.31
C THR A 71 -5.94 10.91 -0.64
N PHE A 72 -5.63 10.08 -1.63
CA PHE A 72 -6.58 9.64 -2.64
C PHE A 72 -6.97 8.19 -2.33
N THR A 73 -8.22 7.95 -1.98
CA THR A 73 -8.76 6.61 -1.73
C THR A 73 -8.45 5.60 -2.85
N PRO A 74 -8.47 4.28 -2.59
CA PRO A 74 -8.22 3.21 -3.57
C PRO A 74 -8.91 3.39 -4.93
N TRP A 75 -10.15 3.85 -4.94
CA TRP A 75 -10.90 4.10 -6.17
C TRP A 75 -10.45 5.38 -6.90
N GLY A 76 -9.93 6.39 -6.19
CA GLY A 76 -9.29 7.56 -6.77
C GLY A 76 -7.95 7.23 -7.42
N GLU A 77 -7.16 6.35 -6.79
CA GLU A 77 -5.97 5.77 -7.44
C GLU A 77 -6.36 5.03 -8.72
N GLY A 78 -7.42 4.21 -8.66
CA GLY A 78 -7.90 3.46 -9.81
C GLY A 78 -8.35 4.36 -10.96
N LEU A 79 -9.04 5.46 -10.64
CA LEU A 79 -9.49 6.47 -11.60
C LEU A 79 -8.32 7.06 -12.40
N VAL A 80 -7.21 7.32 -11.74
CA VAL A 80 -5.98 7.80 -12.39
C VAL A 80 -5.33 6.74 -13.28
N GLN A 81 -5.34 5.48 -12.87
CA GLN A 81 -4.65 4.43 -13.62
C GLN A 81 -5.38 4.06 -14.91
N PHE A 82 -6.69 3.77 -14.82
CA PHE A 82 -7.47 3.22 -15.93
C PHE A 82 -8.85 3.86 -16.07
N GLY A 83 -9.03 5.09 -15.56
CA GLY A 83 -10.34 5.75 -15.54
C GLY A 83 -11.33 5.05 -14.62
N TRP A 84 -12.62 5.21 -14.89
CA TRP A 84 -13.69 4.66 -14.05
C TRP A 84 -13.55 3.15 -13.83
N LEU A 85 -13.09 2.41 -14.85
CA LEU A 85 -12.85 0.96 -14.77
C LEU A 85 -11.77 0.64 -13.73
N GLY A 86 -10.70 1.42 -13.72
CA GLY A 86 -9.62 1.28 -12.74
C GLY A 86 -10.10 1.49 -11.31
N GLY A 87 -11.03 2.43 -11.09
CA GLY A 87 -11.64 2.65 -9.77
C GLY A 87 -12.32 1.39 -9.21
N VAL A 88 -13.09 0.69 -10.05
CA VAL A 88 -13.76 -0.56 -9.70
C VAL A 88 -12.75 -1.69 -9.47
N ILE A 89 -11.78 -1.84 -10.39
CA ILE A 89 -10.74 -2.86 -10.31
C ILE A 89 -9.93 -2.70 -9.02
N ASN A 90 -9.53 -1.48 -8.67
CA ASN A 90 -8.77 -1.21 -7.45
C ASN A 90 -9.54 -1.57 -6.18
N LEU A 91 -10.84 -1.26 -6.12
CA LEU A 91 -11.67 -1.62 -4.99
C LEU A 91 -11.77 -3.15 -4.84
N PHE A 92 -11.90 -3.85 -5.96
CA PHE A 92 -11.89 -5.31 -5.97
C PHE A 92 -10.54 -5.87 -5.49
N LEU A 93 -9.43 -5.37 -6.03
CA LEU A 93 -8.07 -5.78 -5.63
C LEU A 93 -7.81 -5.53 -4.14
N TYR A 94 -8.26 -4.40 -3.60
CA TYR A 94 -8.19 -4.11 -2.18
C TYR A 94 -8.87 -5.22 -1.34
N GLY A 95 -10.09 -5.60 -1.70
CA GLY A 95 -10.81 -6.69 -1.03
C GLY A 95 -10.11 -8.04 -1.16
N VAL A 96 -9.56 -8.35 -2.33
CA VAL A 96 -8.80 -9.59 -2.59
C VAL A 96 -7.55 -9.66 -1.70
N ILE A 97 -6.77 -8.57 -1.61
CA ILE A 97 -5.55 -8.53 -0.78
C ILE A 97 -5.91 -8.76 0.69
N LEU A 98 -6.95 -8.12 1.19
CA LEU A 98 -7.42 -8.33 2.58
C LEU A 98 -7.88 -9.77 2.81
N ASN A 99 -8.63 -10.35 1.88
CA ASN A 99 -9.09 -11.73 1.99
C ASN A 99 -7.92 -12.70 2.08
N LEU A 100 -6.93 -12.56 1.19
CA LEU A 100 -5.71 -13.38 1.20
C LEU A 100 -4.93 -13.23 2.51
N ALA A 101 -4.79 -12.00 3.02
CA ALA A 101 -4.14 -11.75 4.29
C ALA A 101 -4.89 -12.43 5.46
N MET A 102 -6.21 -12.28 5.53
CA MET A 102 -7.04 -12.92 6.56
C MET A 102 -6.92 -14.45 6.51
N CYS A 103 -6.97 -15.05 5.33
CA CYS A 103 -6.74 -16.49 5.16
C CYS A 103 -5.35 -16.91 5.66
N PHE A 104 -4.30 -16.15 5.35
CA PHE A 104 -2.93 -16.44 5.79
C PHE A 104 -2.77 -16.40 7.32
N PHE A 105 -3.36 -15.39 7.97
CA PHE A 105 -3.27 -15.20 9.43
C PHE A 105 -4.16 -16.16 10.22
N ASN A 106 -5.34 -16.53 9.68
CA ASN A 106 -6.24 -17.48 10.33
C ASN A 106 -5.60 -18.86 10.59
N TRP A 107 -4.61 -19.23 9.77
CA TRP A 107 -3.90 -20.52 9.90
C TRP A 107 -2.77 -20.47 10.94
N ARG A 108 -2.52 -19.31 11.57
CA ARG A 108 -1.35 -19.04 12.41
C ARG A 108 -1.74 -18.39 13.74
N PRO A 109 -2.18 -19.18 14.74
CA PRO A 109 -2.65 -18.63 16.02
C PRO A 109 -1.56 -17.86 16.79
N HIS A 110 -0.28 -18.21 16.61
CA HIS A 110 0.86 -17.51 17.21
C HIS A 110 1.07 -16.09 16.67
N ALA A 111 0.54 -15.75 15.50
CA ALA A 111 0.68 -14.43 14.89
C ALA A 111 -0.47 -13.46 15.25
N CYS A 112 -1.28 -13.75 16.27
CA CYS A 112 -2.48 -12.98 16.62
C CYS A 112 -2.21 -11.49 16.85
N LEU A 113 -1.14 -11.13 17.58
CA LEU A 113 -0.79 -9.72 17.83
C LEU A 113 -0.39 -9.01 16.53
N VAL A 114 0.37 -9.67 15.65
CA VAL A 114 0.76 -9.12 14.35
C VAL A 114 -0.47 -8.91 13.46
N TYR A 115 -1.40 -9.86 13.49
CA TYR A 115 -2.67 -9.76 12.78
C TYR A 115 -3.52 -8.59 13.28
N PHE A 116 -3.59 -8.35 14.59
CA PHE A 116 -4.29 -7.19 15.16
C PHE A 116 -3.72 -5.84 14.69
N PHE A 117 -2.40 -5.69 14.68
CA PHE A 117 -1.79 -4.48 14.13
C PHE A 117 -2.03 -4.35 12.63
N TYR A 118 -1.99 -5.46 11.89
CA TYR A 118 -2.29 -5.47 10.47
C TYR A 118 -3.72 -5.01 10.17
N THR A 119 -4.73 -5.44 10.92
CA THR A 119 -6.13 -5.02 10.67
C THR A 119 -6.34 -3.53 10.90
N ILE A 120 -5.68 -2.95 11.91
CA ILE A 120 -5.69 -1.49 12.15
C ILE A 120 -5.05 -0.75 10.98
N LEU A 121 -3.89 -1.21 10.50
CA LEU A 121 -3.21 -0.60 9.36
C LEU A 121 -3.98 -0.78 8.04
N ALA A 122 -4.56 -1.95 7.82
CA ALA A 122 -5.43 -2.21 6.69
C ALA A 122 -6.59 -1.20 6.67
N ALA A 123 -7.22 -0.92 7.81
CA ALA A 123 -8.29 0.06 7.89
C ALA A 123 -7.82 1.50 7.58
N THR A 124 -6.58 1.87 7.89
CA THR A 124 -6.05 3.20 7.53
C THR A 124 -5.72 3.31 6.04
N PHE A 125 -5.33 2.22 5.37
CA PHE A 125 -5.02 2.21 3.94
C PHE A 125 -6.23 2.43 3.03
N ILE A 126 -7.46 2.33 3.55
CA ILE A 126 -8.65 2.76 2.81
C ILE A 126 -8.58 4.23 2.39
N ARG A 127 -7.77 5.04 3.10
CA ARG A 127 -7.59 6.46 2.79
C ARG A 127 -6.47 6.73 1.80
N THR A 128 -5.54 5.81 1.56
CA THR A 128 -4.25 6.12 0.91
C THR A 128 -4.08 5.55 -0.49
N SER A 129 -4.02 4.21 -0.63
CA SER A 129 -3.71 3.54 -1.90
C SER A 129 -3.72 2.02 -1.74
N VAL A 130 -4.07 1.31 -2.82
CA VAL A 130 -3.98 -0.15 -2.95
C VAL A 130 -2.52 -0.59 -2.96
N GLN A 131 -1.64 0.22 -3.56
CA GLN A 131 -0.21 -0.04 -3.59
C GLN A 131 0.38 -0.14 -2.17
N ALA A 132 0.04 0.79 -1.28
CA ALA A 132 0.51 0.77 0.11
C ALA A 132 0.00 -0.47 0.88
N LEU A 133 -1.27 -0.82 0.69
CA LEU A 133 -1.84 -2.05 1.27
C LEU A 133 -1.10 -3.29 0.77
N PHE A 134 -0.81 -3.38 -0.53
CA PHE A 134 -0.12 -4.52 -1.11
C PHE A 134 1.27 -4.70 -0.50
N PHE A 135 2.10 -3.64 -0.50
CA PHE A 135 3.45 -3.71 0.05
C PHE A 135 3.48 -4.05 1.54
N THR A 136 2.61 -3.43 2.32
CA THR A 136 2.54 -3.73 3.76
C THR A 136 2.09 -5.17 4.02
N THR A 137 1.11 -5.66 3.25
CA THR A 137 0.68 -7.06 3.33
C THR A 137 1.83 -8.01 3.01
N VAL A 138 2.57 -7.76 1.92
CA VAL A 138 3.74 -8.58 1.55
C VAL A 138 4.81 -8.55 2.65
N LEU A 139 5.14 -7.39 3.20
CA LEU A 139 6.13 -7.28 4.28
C LEU A 139 5.71 -8.03 5.55
N TYR A 140 4.44 -7.94 5.94
CA TYR A 140 3.91 -8.65 7.11
C TYR A 140 3.90 -10.17 6.90
N VAL A 141 3.43 -10.63 5.74
CA VAL A 141 3.43 -12.05 5.37
C VAL A 141 4.87 -12.60 5.34
N LEU A 142 5.80 -11.88 4.71
CA LEU A 142 7.21 -12.27 4.66
C LEU A 142 7.84 -12.26 6.06
N GLY A 143 7.53 -11.26 6.89
CA GLY A 143 8.04 -11.18 8.25
C GLY A 143 7.60 -12.37 9.12
N VAL A 144 6.32 -12.73 9.06
CA VAL A 144 5.79 -13.92 9.75
C VAL A 144 6.40 -15.19 9.17
N TRP A 145 6.49 -15.31 7.86
CA TRP A 145 7.07 -16.48 7.20
C TRP A 145 8.55 -16.68 7.56
N LEU A 146 9.35 -15.60 7.59
CA LEU A 146 10.75 -15.64 8.04
C LEU A 146 10.84 -16.01 9.52
N TYR A 147 9.97 -15.45 10.36
CA TYR A 147 9.91 -15.80 11.77
C TYR A 147 9.63 -17.30 11.98
N GLU A 148 8.68 -17.87 11.25
CA GLU A 148 8.39 -19.31 11.29
C GLU A 148 9.61 -20.14 10.84
N ARG A 149 10.20 -19.76 9.71
CA ARG A 149 11.36 -20.43 9.10
C ARG A 149 12.63 -20.38 9.93
N TRP A 150 12.81 -19.37 10.77
CA TRP A 150 14.00 -19.22 11.61
C TRP A 150 13.78 -19.66 13.05
N PHE A 151 12.65 -19.33 13.67
CA PHE A 151 12.45 -19.59 15.09
C PHE A 151 11.76 -20.91 15.39
N LEU A 152 10.80 -21.36 14.57
CA LEU A 152 10.10 -22.62 14.84
C LEU A 152 10.96 -23.85 14.51
N THR A 153 11.67 -23.81 13.39
CA THR A 153 12.67 -24.83 13.01
C THR A 153 13.85 -24.92 13.99
N VAL A 154 14.35 -23.78 14.50
CA VAL A 154 15.43 -23.79 15.50
C VAL A 154 14.94 -24.31 16.86
N ARG A 155 13.66 -24.12 17.20
CA ARG A 155 13.09 -24.63 18.46
C ARG A 155 12.86 -26.14 18.42
N GLU A 156 12.45 -26.69 17.27
CA GLU A 156 12.43 -28.15 17.05
C GLU A 156 13.83 -28.77 17.15
N GLY A 157 14.88 -28.06 16.70
CA GLY A 157 16.27 -28.50 16.85
C GLY A 157 16.86 -28.39 18.26
N ARG A 158 16.23 -27.66 19.19
CA ARG A 158 16.69 -27.53 20.60
C ARG A 158 15.94 -28.42 21.58
N LEU A 159 14.83 -29.02 21.18
CA LEU A 159 14.22 -30.13 21.92
C LEU A 159 14.90 -31.43 21.50
N ALA A 160 16.16 -31.59 21.91
CA ALA A 160 16.64 -32.94 22.16
C ALA A 160 15.63 -33.61 23.12
N PRO A 161 15.20 -34.85 22.88
CA PRO A 161 14.28 -35.54 23.78
C PRO A 161 14.98 -35.74 25.13
N CYS A 162 14.77 -34.81 26.07
CA CYS A 162 14.98 -35.07 27.49
C CYS A 162 13.85 -35.99 27.97
N ALA A 163 13.86 -37.23 27.51
CA ALA A 163 13.06 -38.33 28.03
C ALA A 163 13.59 -39.66 27.46
N SER A 164 14.69 -40.15 28.03
CA SER A 164 14.89 -41.59 28.29
C SER A 164 16.20 -41.79 29.05
N LEU A 165 16.11 -41.78 30.37
CA LEU A 165 16.89 -42.58 31.31
C LEU A 165 16.16 -42.57 32.65
#